data_AF-A0A3S0FI87-F1
#
_entry.id   AF-A0A3S0FI87-F1
#
_cell.length_a   1.000
_cell.length_b   1.000
_cell.length_c   1.000
_cell.angle_alpha   90.00
_cell.angle_beta   90.00
_cell.angle_gamma   90.00
#
_symmetry.space_group_name_H-M   'P 1'
#
loop_
_entity.id
_entity.type
_entity.pdbx_description
1 polymer ?
#
loop_
_entity_poly.entity_id
_entity_poly.type
_entity_poly.pdbx_seq_one_letter_code
_entity_poly.pdbx_strand_id
1 'polypeptide(L)'
;MSEDPVDLDSRRGMAAQKATGLRRIVSEAETHAAALRERQLQIETELLDAPVASWSEAAAKARYVLNLYYASLSAQDTHHRDLVASVLKDFARLDSET
;
A
#
# COMPACT_ATOMS: atom_id res chain seq x y z
N MET A 1 36.30 -32.84 -30.61
CA MET A 1 37.18 -32.35 -29.52
C MET A 1 36.32 -31.42 -28.67
N SER A 2 35.35 -32.03 -28.00
CA SER A 2 35.28 -32.24 -26.53
C SER A 2 35.17 -30.90 -25.81
N GLU A 3 33.91 -30.53 -25.58
CA GLU A 3 33.45 -29.43 -24.76
C GLU A 3 34.23 -29.35 -23.45
N ASP A 4 34.67 -28.14 -23.09
CA ASP A 4 35.29 -27.86 -21.80
C ASP A 4 34.39 -28.38 -20.67
N PRO A 5 34.93 -29.10 -19.67
CA PRO A 5 34.13 -29.62 -18.56
C PRO A 5 33.48 -28.46 -17.82
N VAL A 6 32.16 -28.36 -17.91
CA VAL A 6 31.40 -27.33 -17.22
C VAL A 6 31.52 -27.57 -15.71
N ASP A 7 32.16 -26.66 -14.98
CA ASP A 7 32.21 -26.70 -13.51
C ASP A 7 30.82 -26.43 -12.93
N LEU A 8 30.10 -27.52 -12.66
CA LEU A 8 28.75 -27.52 -12.11
C LEU A 8 28.72 -27.14 -10.63
N ASP A 9 29.80 -27.33 -9.89
CA ASP A 9 29.83 -27.13 -8.44
C ASP A 9 29.96 -25.64 -8.09
N SER A 10 30.86 -24.93 -8.79
CA SER A 10 30.96 -23.47 -8.70
C SER A 10 29.65 -22.77 -9.14
N ARG A 11 29.00 -23.28 -10.19
CA ARG A 11 27.69 -22.78 -10.64
C ARG A 11 26.59 -23.01 -9.60
N ARG A 12 26.59 -24.16 -8.91
CA ARG A 12 25.64 -24.46 -7.82
C ARG A 12 25.88 -23.60 -6.58
N GLY A 13 27.13 -23.37 -6.20
CA GLY A 13 27.50 -22.47 -5.08
C GLY A 13 27.03 -21.03 -5.31
N MET A 14 27.26 -20.49 -6.52
CA MET A 14 26.76 -19.15 -6.89
C MET A 14 25.23 -19.08 -6.93
N ALA A 15 24.55 -20.11 -7.41
CA ALA A 15 23.09 -20.18 -7.41
C ALA A 15 22.52 -20.22 -5.97
N ALA A 16 23.15 -20.99 -5.08
CA ALA A 16 22.77 -21.05 -3.66
C ALA A 16 22.97 -19.71 -2.95
N GLN A 17 24.10 -19.03 -3.20
CA GLN A 17 24.38 -17.71 -2.64
C GLN A 17 23.36 -16.66 -3.13
N LYS A 18 23.03 -16.66 -4.43
CA LYS A 18 22.00 -15.78 -5.00
C LYS A 18 20.63 -16.05 -4.40
N ALA A 19 20.24 -17.32 -4.25
CA ALA A 19 18.97 -17.68 -3.62
C ALA A 19 18.88 -17.20 -2.17
N THR A 20 19.95 -17.33 -1.39
CA THR A 20 20.02 -16.79 -0.02
C THR A 20 19.96 -15.26 -0.01
N GLY A 21 20.67 -14.60 -0.92
CA GLY A 21 20.60 -13.14 -1.07
C GLY A 21 19.19 -12.64 -1.37
N LEU A 22 18.47 -13.30 -2.28
CA LEU A 22 17.08 -12.99 -2.61
C LEU A 22 16.15 -13.17 -1.41
N ARG A 23 16.28 -14.29 -0.66
CA ARG A 23 15.48 -14.51 0.56
C ARG A 23 15.72 -13.42 1.60
N ARG A 24 16.96 -12.95 1.75
CA ARG A 24 17.29 -11.86 2.67
C ARG A 24 16.62 -10.55 2.27
N ILE A 25 16.67 -10.18 0.99
CA ILE A 25 16.02 -8.97 0.47
C ILE A 25 14.50 -9.04 0.68
N VAL A 26 13.88 -10.19 0.39
CA VAL A 26 12.44 -10.40 0.60
C VAL A 26 12.10 -10.27 2.09
N SER A 27 12.86 -10.91 2.97
CA SER A 27 12.64 -10.81 4.41
C SER A 27 12.80 -9.38 4.94
N GLU A 28 13.83 -8.65 4.50
CA GLU A 28 14.01 -7.23 4.83
C GLU A 28 12.83 -6.39 4.33
N ALA A 29 12.37 -6.61 3.10
CA ALA A 29 11.19 -5.92 2.55
C ALA A 29 9.91 -6.22 3.34
N GLU A 30 9.68 -7.47 3.74
CA GLU A 30 8.53 -7.86 4.57
C GLU A 30 8.56 -7.19 5.94
N THR A 31 9.73 -7.11 6.58
CA THR A 31 9.86 -6.41 7.88
C THR A 31 9.59 -4.92 7.77
N HIS A 32 10.10 -4.27 6.72
CA HIS A 32 9.81 -2.85 6.46
C HIS A 32 8.33 -2.61 6.16
N ALA A 33 7.70 -3.48 5.37
CA ALA A 33 6.27 -3.40 5.08
C ALA A 33 5.41 -3.58 6.34
N ALA A 34 5.82 -4.47 7.26
CA ALA A 34 5.15 -4.62 8.55
C ALA A 34 5.26 -3.36 9.41
N ALA A 35 6.47 -2.80 9.56
CA ALA A 35 6.70 -1.58 10.33
C ALA A 35 5.93 -0.37 9.73
N LEU A 36 5.83 -0.28 8.40
CA LEU A 36 5.07 0.77 7.74
C LEU A 36 3.57 0.64 8.02
N ARG A 37 3.02 -0.57 7.97
CA ARG A 37 1.60 -0.82 8.29
C ARG A 37 1.27 -0.48 9.75
N GLU A 38 2.15 -0.80 10.68
CA GLU A 38 1.95 -0.48 12.10
C GLU A 38 1.91 1.05 12.33
N ARG A 39 2.87 1.78 11.77
CA ARG A 39 2.88 3.25 11.85
C ARG A 39 1.66 3.87 11.18
N GLN A 40 1.27 3.34 10.03
CA GLN A 40 0.06 3.78 9.32
C GLN A 40 -1.17 3.64 10.20
N LEU A 41 -1.35 2.47 10.85
CA LEU A 41 -2.47 2.23 11.76
C LEU A 41 -2.46 3.18 12.97
N GLN A 42 -1.29 3.47 13.52
CA GLN A 42 -1.16 4.42 14.63
C GLN A 42 -1.62 5.83 14.20
N ILE A 43 -1.13 6.32 13.06
CA ILE A 43 -1.51 7.63 12.52
C ILE A 43 -3.01 7.69 12.24
N GLU A 44 -3.58 6.62 11.65
CA GLU A 44 -5.02 6.54 11.40
C GLU A 44 -5.83 6.58 12.69
N THR A 45 -5.37 5.88 13.73
CA THR A 45 -6.04 5.88 15.03
C THR A 45 -6.01 7.27 15.66
N GLU A 46 -4.84 7.92 15.69
CA GLU A 46 -4.69 9.28 16.21
C GLU A 46 -5.53 10.29 15.40
N LEU A 47 -5.55 10.16 14.07
CA LEU A 47 -6.38 10.98 13.19
C LEU A 47 -7.88 10.75 13.44
N LEU A 48 -8.28 9.51 13.70
CA LEU A 48 -9.67 9.12 13.97
C LEU A 48 -10.16 9.55 15.36
N ASP A 49 -9.28 9.54 16.37
CA ASP A 49 -9.61 9.95 17.74
C ASP A 49 -9.57 11.46 17.95
N ALA A 50 -8.82 12.20 17.11
CA ALA A 50 -8.77 13.65 17.19
C ALA A 50 -10.17 14.26 16.92
N PRO A 51 -10.71 15.08 17.84
CA PRO A 51 -11.94 15.82 17.61
C PRO A 51 -11.71 16.84 16.51
N VAL A 52 -12.68 16.94 15.61
CA VAL A 52 -12.59 17.82 14.45
C VAL A 52 -13.05 19.22 14.85
N ALA A 53 -12.28 20.25 14.51
CA ALA A 53 -12.58 21.65 14.86
C ALA A 53 -13.36 22.40 13.77
N SER A 54 -13.34 21.90 12.52
CA SER A 54 -13.95 22.55 11.37
C SER A 54 -14.61 21.57 10.39
N TRP A 55 -15.56 22.06 9.59
CA TRP A 55 -16.18 21.25 8.52
C TRP A 55 -15.16 20.79 7.46
N SER A 56 -14.15 21.61 7.17
CA SER A 56 -13.07 21.24 6.24
C SER A 56 -12.23 20.08 6.77
N GLU A 57 -11.90 20.08 8.06
CA GLU A 57 -11.21 18.94 8.68
C GLU A 57 -12.09 17.68 8.69
N ALA A 58 -13.40 17.81 8.92
CA ALA A 58 -14.35 16.68 8.88
C ALA A 58 -14.41 16.07 7.48
N ALA A 59 -14.50 16.93 6.46
CA ALA A 59 -14.53 16.53 5.06
C ALA A 59 -13.22 15.86 4.64
N ALA A 60 -12.06 16.38 5.07
CA ALA A 60 -10.76 15.76 4.82
C ALA A 60 -10.67 14.35 5.42
N LYS A 61 -11.13 14.18 6.67
CA LYS A 61 -11.19 12.89 7.36
C LYS A 61 -12.14 11.91 6.68
N ALA A 62 -13.32 12.35 6.28
CA ALA A 62 -14.27 11.54 5.50
C ALA A 62 -13.69 11.13 4.15
N ARG A 63 -13.07 12.05 3.42
CA ARG A 63 -12.39 11.79 2.15
C ARG A 63 -11.28 10.74 2.33
N TYR A 64 -10.50 10.82 3.40
CA TYR A 64 -9.48 9.82 3.70
C TYR A 64 -10.07 8.40 3.84
N VAL A 65 -11.08 8.24 4.70
CA VAL A 65 -11.75 6.95 4.93
C VAL A 65 -12.42 6.41 3.67
N LEU A 66 -13.09 7.28 2.89
CA LEU A 66 -13.72 6.88 1.64
C LEU A 66 -12.70 6.41 0.59
N ASN A 67 -11.51 7.02 0.52
CA ASN A 67 -10.45 6.54 -0.38
C ASN A 67 -9.89 5.18 0.05
N LEU A 68 -9.73 4.94 1.36
CA LEU A 68 -9.36 3.61 1.86
C LEU A 68 -10.40 2.56 1.49
N TYR A 69 -11.68 2.87 1.71
CA TYR A 69 -12.78 1.99 1.32
C TYR A 69 -12.76 1.73 -0.20
N TYR A 70 -12.64 2.78 -1.01
CA TYR A 70 -12.55 2.66 -2.48
C TYR A 70 -11.39 1.78 -2.96
N ALA A 71 -10.23 1.88 -2.31
CA ALA A 71 -9.06 1.04 -2.62
C ALA A 71 -9.26 -0.43 -2.22
N SER A 72 -10.07 -0.69 -1.18
CA SER A 72 -10.41 -2.05 -0.74
C SER A 72 -11.48 -2.73 -1.61
N LEU A 73 -12.27 -1.95 -2.35
CA LEU A 73 -13.33 -2.48 -3.22
C LEU A 73 -12.76 -3.28 -4.39
N SER A 74 -13.41 -4.41 -4.69
CA SER A 74 -13.16 -5.18 -5.90
C SER A 74 -13.39 -4.31 -7.14
N ALA A 75 -12.58 -4.52 -8.19
CA ALA A 75 -12.77 -3.85 -9.47
C ALA A 75 -14.12 -4.18 -10.13
N GLN A 76 -14.76 -5.28 -9.74
CA GLN A 76 -16.07 -5.69 -10.25
C GLN A 76 -17.24 -4.98 -9.55
N ASP A 77 -17.01 -4.40 -8.38
CA ASP A 77 -18.04 -3.70 -7.61
C ASP A 77 -18.23 -2.26 -8.10
N THR A 78 -18.73 -2.15 -9.33
CA THR A 78 -18.90 -0.87 -10.04
C THR A 78 -19.85 0.07 -9.31
N HIS A 79 -20.92 -0.46 -8.72
CA HIS A 79 -21.92 0.35 -8.03
C HIS A 79 -21.36 1.10 -6.82
N HIS A 80 -20.68 0.40 -5.89
CA HIS A 80 -20.11 1.06 -4.71
C HIS A 80 -18.95 2.00 -5.09
N ARG A 81 -18.18 1.65 -6.12
CA ARG A 81 -17.13 2.53 -6.65
C ARG A 81 -17.70 3.84 -7.19
N ASP A 82 -18.81 3.78 -7.95
CA ASP A 82 -19.47 4.96 -8.50
C ASP A 82 -20.08 5.84 -7.41
N LEU A 83 -20.70 5.24 -6.39
CA LEU A 83 -21.22 5.97 -5.23
C LEU A 83 -20.12 6.77 -4.51
N VAL A 84 -19.01 6.09 -4.18
CA VAL A 84 -17.88 6.75 -3.50
C VAL A 84 -17.27 7.84 -4.38
N ALA A 85 -17.11 7.59 -5.68
CA ALA A 85 -16.60 8.58 -6.62
C ALA A 85 -17.49 9.82 -6.71
N SER A 86 -18.83 9.65 -6.70
CA SER A 86 -19.77 10.77 -6.69
C SER A 86 -19.60 11.64 -5.44
N VAL A 87 -19.54 11.03 -4.26
CA VAL A 87 -19.36 11.76 -2.99
C VAL A 87 -18.03 12.51 -2.94
N LEU A 88 -16.94 11.85 -3.39
CA LEU A 88 -15.62 12.49 -3.46
C LEU A 88 -15.60 13.68 -4.44
N LYS A 89 -16.33 13.59 -5.55
CA LYS A 89 -16.49 14.69 -6.50
C LYS A 89 -17.23 15.87 -5.88
N ASP A 90 -18.27 15.62 -5.10
CA ASP A 90 -18.99 16.68 -4.39
C ASP A 90 -18.12 17.39 -3.35
N PHE A 91 -17.30 16.64 -2.59
CA PHE A 91 -16.33 17.25 -1.69
C PHE A 91 -15.31 18.11 -2.43
N ALA A 92 -14.77 17.64 -3.56
CA ALA A 92 -13.82 18.43 -4.36
C ALA A 92 -14.44 19.73 -4.91
N ARG A 93 -15.74 19.69 -5.26
CA ARG A 93 -16.48 20.88 -5.68
C ARG A 93 -16.60 21.88 -4.53
N LEU A 94 -17.05 21.43 -3.35
CA LEU A 94 -17.24 22.31 -2.20
C LEU A 94 -15.93 22.92 -1.69
N ASP A 95 -14.84 22.17 -1.73
CA ASP A 95 -13.49 22.63 -1.37
C ASP A 95 -12.98 23.74 -2.32
N SER A 96 -13.47 23.76 -3.56
CA SER A 96 -13.16 24.83 -4.53
C SER A 96 -14.07 26.07 -4.42
N GLU A 97 -15.16 25.98 -3.67
CA GLU A 97 -16.12 27.07 -3.44
C GLU A 97 -15.79 27.88 -2.16
N THR A 98 -15.06 27.28 -1.22
CA THR A 98 -14.56 27.89 0.02
C THR A 98 -13.22 28.58 -0.15
#